data_AF-A0A8T1Z8E1-F1
#
_entry.id   AF-A0A8T1Z8E1-F1
#
_cell.length_a   1.000
_cell.length_b   1.000
_cell.length_c   1.000
_cell.angle_alpha   90.00
_cell.angle_beta   90.00
_cell.angle_gamma   90.00
#
_symmetry.space_group_name_H-M   'P 1'
#
loop_
_entity.id
_entity.type
_entity.pdbx_description
1 polymer ?
#
loop_
_entity_poly.entity_id
_entity_poly.type
_entity_poly.pdbx_seq_one_letter_code
_entity_poly.pdbx_strand_id
1 'polypeptide(L)'
;MAGKRKRANAPDQTERRLSLRVQEVRQKALDEKERLVRERVKLLSDKKSELCVDDTDLHEKEEENVDGSPKRRSPPKLTAMQKGKQKLSVSPNGKDVNLDAHLKVTKCLRYFNKQYLLCVQAKLSRPDLKGITEMIKAKAILYPRKIIGDLQGIDVGHRFFSRAEMCAVGFHNHWLNGIDYMGMEYEKEYSNYKFPLAVSIVMSGQYEDDLDNADTVTYTGQGGHNLTGNKRQIKDQLLQRGNLALKNCCEHNVPVRVTRGHDCTSSYTKRVYTYDGLYKVEKFWAQKGVSGFTVYKYRLKRLEGQPELTTDQVNFVAGRIPKSTSEIEGLVCEDISGGLEFKGIPATNRVDDSPVSPTGFTYIKSLIIGPNVKIPKSSTGCNCQGSCTDSKKCACAKLNGGNFPYVDLNDGRLIESRDVVFECGPQCGCGPKCVNRTSQKRLRFNLEVFRSAKKGWAVRSWDYIPAGSPVCEYIGVLRRTADVDTISDNEYIFEIDCQQTMLGLGGRQRRLRDVAVPMNNGVSQSSEDENVPEFCIDAGSTGNFARFINHSCEPNLFVQCVLSSHQDLRLARVVLFAADNISPLQELTYDYGYALDSVHGPDGKVKQLTCYCGALNCRKRLY
;
A
#
# COMPACT_ATOMS: atom_id res chain seq x y z
N MET A 1 27.28 -68.24 -23.10
CA MET A 1 27.09 -67.96 -21.65
C MET A 1 28.38 -67.37 -21.09
N ALA A 2 28.37 -66.11 -20.66
CA ALA A 2 29.41 -65.52 -19.81
C ALA A 2 28.85 -64.23 -19.19
N GLY A 3 28.88 -64.13 -17.86
CA GLY A 3 28.22 -63.08 -17.09
C GLY A 3 29.04 -61.79 -16.92
N LYS A 4 28.48 -60.85 -16.15
CA LYS A 4 29.21 -59.81 -15.41
C LYS A 4 28.31 -59.21 -14.31
N ARG A 5 28.60 -59.53 -13.05
CA ARG A 5 28.14 -58.78 -11.86
C ARG A 5 28.93 -57.46 -11.80
N LYS A 6 28.25 -56.30 -11.73
CA LYS A 6 28.88 -55.00 -11.44
C LYS A 6 29.11 -54.86 -9.93
N ARG A 7 30.36 -54.62 -9.52
CA ARG A 7 30.75 -54.19 -8.17
C ARG A 7 30.42 -52.70 -7.99
N ALA A 8 29.85 -52.34 -6.85
CA ALA A 8 29.72 -50.96 -6.40
C ALA A 8 31.06 -50.50 -5.79
N ASN A 9 31.55 -49.33 -6.20
CA ASN A 9 32.73 -48.70 -5.61
C ASN A 9 32.35 -48.01 -4.28
N ALA A 10 33.14 -48.26 -3.23
CA ALA A 10 33.05 -47.53 -1.97
C ALA A 10 33.64 -46.10 -2.14
N PRO A 11 33.13 -45.09 -1.40
CA PRO A 11 33.62 -43.71 -1.51
C PRO A 11 35.02 -43.56 -0.90
N ASP A 12 35.81 -42.70 -1.54
CA ASP A 12 37.21 -42.40 -1.25
C ASP A 12 37.42 -41.82 0.17
N GLN A 13 38.48 -42.26 0.86
CA GLN A 13 38.78 -41.87 2.25
C GLN A 13 39.02 -40.35 2.42
N THR A 14 39.37 -39.67 1.33
CA THR A 14 39.63 -38.22 1.29
C THR A 14 38.36 -37.39 1.45
N GLU A 15 37.23 -37.82 0.87
CA GLU A 15 35.93 -37.13 0.99
C GLU A 15 35.36 -37.23 2.42
N ARG A 16 35.57 -38.36 3.11
CA ARG A 16 35.14 -38.52 4.51
C ARG A 16 35.89 -37.58 5.45
N ARG A 17 37.19 -37.34 5.23
CA ARG A 17 38.00 -36.42 6.04
C ARG A 17 37.62 -34.95 5.84
N LEU A 18 37.26 -34.55 4.62
CA LEU A 18 36.75 -33.21 4.32
C LEU A 18 35.37 -32.95 4.95
N SER A 19 34.49 -33.95 4.93
CA SER A 19 33.17 -33.89 5.57
C SER A 19 33.27 -33.69 7.10
N LEU A 20 34.16 -34.44 7.77
CA LEU A 20 34.36 -34.36 9.22
C LEU A 20 34.92 -32.99 9.65
N ARG A 21 35.88 -32.43 8.90
CA ARG A 21 36.43 -31.08 9.18
C ARG A 21 35.38 -29.98 9.05
N VAL A 22 34.48 -30.09 8.07
CA VAL A 22 33.38 -29.12 7.89
C VAL A 22 32.36 -29.24 9.03
N GLN A 23 32.10 -30.45 9.53
CA GLN A 23 31.25 -30.66 10.70
C GLN A 23 31.88 -30.10 11.98
N GLU A 24 33.19 -30.29 12.21
CA GLU A 24 33.90 -29.70 13.36
C GLU A 24 33.89 -28.17 13.35
N VAL A 25 34.08 -27.54 12.18
CA VAL A 25 34.04 -26.07 12.07
C VAL A 25 32.62 -25.54 12.33
N ARG A 26 31.58 -26.25 11.86
CA ARG A 26 30.18 -25.89 12.15
C ARG A 26 29.85 -26.06 13.63
N GLN A 27 30.34 -27.10 14.29
CA GLN A 27 30.12 -27.32 15.72
C GLN A 27 30.82 -26.23 16.56
N LYS A 28 32.07 -25.89 16.24
CA LYS A 28 32.78 -24.78 16.91
C LYS A 28 32.06 -23.44 16.77
N ALA A 29 31.48 -23.15 15.60
CA ALA A 29 30.70 -21.94 15.38
C ALA A 29 29.38 -21.93 16.18
N LEU A 30 28.76 -23.09 16.39
CA LEU A 30 27.56 -23.25 17.23
C LEU A 30 27.91 -23.06 18.71
N ASP A 31 28.99 -23.67 19.18
CA ASP A 31 29.42 -23.58 20.58
C ASP A 31 29.85 -22.13 20.94
N GLU A 32 30.52 -21.43 20.03
CA GLU A 32 30.87 -20.01 20.20
C GLU A 32 29.63 -19.12 20.24
N LYS A 33 28.62 -19.41 19.41
CA LYS A 33 27.35 -18.70 19.42
C LYS A 33 26.59 -18.92 20.74
N GLU A 34 26.55 -20.14 21.27
CA GLU A 34 25.95 -20.41 22.58
C GLU A 34 26.68 -19.70 23.72
N ARG A 35 28.03 -19.64 23.67
CA ARG A 35 28.82 -18.91 24.66
C ARG A 35 28.46 -17.42 24.68
N LEU A 36 28.37 -16.79 23.51
CA LEU A 36 28.03 -15.37 23.39
C LEU A 36 26.59 -15.09 23.86
N VAL A 37 25.66 -16.02 23.65
CA VAL A 37 24.29 -15.90 24.18
C VAL A 37 24.30 -15.94 25.71
N ARG A 38 25.05 -16.86 26.33
CA ARG A 38 25.15 -16.95 27.80
C ARG A 38 25.79 -15.70 28.43
N GLU A 39 26.84 -15.14 27.81
CA GLU A 39 27.43 -13.86 28.25
C GLU A 39 26.42 -12.71 28.17
N ARG A 40 25.62 -12.66 27.11
CA ARG A 40 24.59 -11.63 26.94
C ARG A 40 23.46 -11.74 27.97
N VAL A 41 23.02 -12.97 28.31
CA VAL A 41 22.02 -13.17 29.37
C VAL A 41 22.55 -12.70 30.72
N LYS A 42 23.82 -12.97 31.01
CA LYS A 42 24.47 -12.54 32.26
C LYS A 42 24.58 -11.01 32.36
N LEU A 43 24.97 -10.34 31.28
CA LEU A 43 24.99 -8.86 31.22
C LEU A 43 23.60 -8.22 31.41
N LEU A 44 22.54 -8.90 30.98
CA LEU A 44 21.17 -8.42 31.14
C LEU A 44 20.62 -8.69 32.54
N SER A 45 21.03 -9.78 33.21
CA SER A 45 20.67 -10.01 34.62
C SER A 45 21.35 -9.00 35.54
N ASP A 46 22.62 -8.69 35.29
CA ASP A 46 23.42 -7.79 36.14
C ASP A 46 22.91 -6.32 36.03
N LYS A 47 22.41 -5.92 34.85
CA LYS A 47 21.74 -4.62 34.67
C LYS A 47 20.36 -4.52 35.32
N LYS A 48 19.69 -5.65 35.55
CA LYS A 48 18.34 -5.65 36.17
C LYS A 48 18.42 -5.49 37.69
N SER A 49 19.54 -5.85 38.31
CA SER A 49 19.79 -5.62 39.75
C SER A 49 20.17 -4.18 40.10
N GLU A 50 20.57 -3.34 39.15
CA GLU A 50 20.94 -1.93 39.41
C GLU A 50 19.76 -0.95 39.35
N LEU A 51 18.57 -1.40 38.94
CA LEU A 51 17.39 -0.54 38.68
C LEU A 51 16.27 -0.67 39.73
N CYS A 52 16.54 -1.28 40.88
CA CYS A 52 15.57 -1.40 41.98
C CYS A 52 16.12 -0.76 43.25
N VAL A 53 15.89 0.55 43.41
CA VAL A 53 15.97 1.23 44.71
C VAL A 53 14.69 2.07 44.87
N ASP A 54 14.13 1.97 46.07
CA ASP A 54 12.80 2.32 46.55
C ASP A 54 12.32 3.75 46.27
N ASP A 55 11.01 3.86 45.97
CA ASP A 55 10.20 5.07 46.22
C ASP A 55 9.11 4.69 47.23
N THR A 56 9.30 5.09 48.49
CA THR A 56 8.26 5.09 49.51
C THR A 56 8.15 6.48 50.14
N ASP A 57 6.90 6.95 50.18
CA ASP A 57 6.32 7.95 51.08
C ASP A 57 6.78 9.41 51.01
N LEU A 58 5.83 10.32 50.72
CA LEU A 58 5.25 11.26 51.70
C LEU A 58 4.17 12.20 51.09
N HIS A 59 2.97 12.14 51.71
CA HIS A 59 1.89 13.13 51.96
C HIS A 59 1.76 14.43 51.11
N GLU A 60 0.60 14.74 50.50
CA GLU A 60 -0.67 15.31 51.05
C GLU A 60 -0.66 16.82 51.43
N LYS A 61 -1.60 17.58 50.82
CA LYS A 61 -2.18 18.92 51.17
C LYS A 61 -1.28 20.13 50.85
N GLU A 62 -1.76 21.29 50.36
CA GLU A 62 -2.97 22.08 50.66
C GLU A 62 -3.17 23.19 49.58
N GLU A 63 -4.40 23.70 49.42
CA GLU A 63 -4.75 24.92 48.66
C GLU A 63 -4.55 26.19 49.51
N GLU A 64 -4.11 27.32 48.93
CA GLU A 64 -4.68 28.66 49.20
C GLU A 64 -4.11 29.77 48.28
N ASN A 65 -4.96 30.74 47.94
CA ASN A 65 -4.71 31.96 47.14
C ASN A 65 -3.88 33.01 47.90
N VAL A 66 -3.21 33.94 47.20
CA VAL A 66 -3.29 35.42 47.39
C VAL A 66 -2.42 36.19 46.36
N ASP A 67 -3.00 37.33 45.96
CA ASP A 67 -2.59 38.41 45.06
C ASP A 67 -1.23 39.09 45.36
N GLY A 68 -0.64 39.73 44.33
CA GLY A 68 0.50 40.64 44.50
C GLY A 68 1.37 40.84 43.25
N SER A 69 1.02 41.83 42.41
CA SER A 69 1.95 42.41 41.41
C SER A 69 2.60 43.69 41.95
N PRO A 70 3.83 44.07 41.51
CA PRO A 70 3.90 45.18 40.55
C PRO A 70 5.13 45.25 39.58
N LYS A 71 4.80 45.59 38.32
CA LYS A 71 5.34 46.65 37.44
C LYS A 71 6.77 46.61 36.81
N ARG A 72 6.76 47.02 35.51
CA ARG A 72 7.73 47.80 34.67
C ARG A 72 8.77 46.96 33.88
N ARG A 73 9.02 47.11 32.56
CA ARG A 73 8.93 48.24 31.59
C ARG A 73 8.83 47.70 30.12
N SER A 74 8.03 48.35 29.29
CA SER A 74 8.24 48.56 27.83
C SER A 74 8.86 49.97 27.63
N PRO A 75 9.43 50.43 26.48
CA PRO A 75 9.00 50.33 25.05
C PRO A 75 10.24 50.23 24.07
N PRO A 76 10.27 50.56 22.73
CA PRO A 76 9.28 51.26 21.90
C PRO A 76 8.97 50.73 20.48
N LYS A 77 7.83 51.25 19.99
CA LYS A 77 7.33 51.22 18.61
C LYS A 77 8.16 52.14 17.70
N LEU A 78 8.33 51.74 16.44
CA LEU A 78 8.65 52.64 15.32
C LEU A 78 7.67 52.38 14.15
N THR A 79 6.80 53.38 13.99
CA THR A 79 6.15 53.96 12.80
C THR A 79 6.01 53.17 11.49
N ALA A 80 4.78 53.21 10.98
CA ALA A 80 4.36 52.83 9.65
C ALA A 80 4.72 53.88 8.58
N MET A 81 5.07 53.42 7.37
CA MET A 81 4.84 54.13 6.09
C MET A 81 4.29 53.16 5.03
N GLN A 82 3.61 53.73 4.05
CA GLN A 82 2.41 53.21 3.38
C GLN A 82 2.64 52.36 2.12
N LYS A 83 1.66 51.45 1.92
CA LYS A 83 0.97 51.04 0.67
C LYS A 83 1.74 50.34 -0.47
N GLY A 84 1.38 49.07 -0.64
CA GLY A 84 1.27 48.37 -1.94
C GLY A 84 0.34 47.18 -1.79
N LYS A 85 -0.92 47.31 -2.22
CA LYS A 85 -1.97 46.27 -2.13
C LYS A 85 -1.67 45.12 -3.10
N GLN A 86 -1.51 43.90 -2.60
CA GLN A 86 -2.04 42.70 -3.26
C GLN A 86 -2.59 41.76 -2.18
N LYS A 87 -3.88 41.47 -2.31
CA LYS A 87 -4.74 40.82 -1.32
C LYS A 87 -4.61 39.30 -1.50
N LEU A 88 -3.77 38.63 -0.72
CA LEU A 88 -3.95 37.20 -0.44
C LEU A 88 -4.61 37.09 0.95
N SER A 89 -5.85 36.61 0.95
CA SER A 89 -6.57 36.21 2.15
C SER A 89 -5.83 35.06 2.83
N VAL A 90 -5.29 35.32 4.02
CA VAL A 90 -4.79 34.28 4.93
C VAL A 90 -5.99 33.75 5.72
N SER A 91 -6.37 32.50 5.48
CA SER A 91 -7.29 31.77 6.36
C SER A 91 -6.52 31.14 7.53
N PRO A 92 -7.06 31.15 8.75
CA PRO A 92 -6.44 30.54 9.91
C PRO A 92 -6.79 29.04 9.94
N ASN A 93 -5.85 28.15 9.58
CA ASN A 93 -5.83 26.75 10.04
C ASN A 93 -4.60 26.00 9.47
N GLY A 94 -3.57 25.81 10.30
CA GLY A 94 -2.40 24.97 9.97
C GLY A 94 -2.69 23.46 9.90
N LYS A 95 -3.95 23.03 9.99
CA LYS A 95 -4.37 21.61 9.94
C LYS A 95 -4.90 21.15 8.57
N ASP A 96 -5.42 22.07 7.72
CA ASP A 96 -6.00 21.70 6.42
C ASP A 96 -4.95 21.39 5.34
N VAL A 97 -3.74 21.94 5.46
CA VAL A 97 -2.69 21.81 4.43
C VAL A 97 -2.12 20.39 4.35
N ASN A 98 -1.96 19.71 5.49
CA ASN A 98 -1.38 18.37 5.52
C ASN A 98 -2.38 17.29 5.05
N LEU A 99 -3.68 17.56 5.21
CA LEU A 99 -4.74 16.63 4.85
C LEU A 99 -4.81 16.35 3.34
N ASP A 100 -4.70 17.42 2.56
CA ASP A 100 -4.69 17.36 1.10
C ASP A 100 -3.40 16.71 0.56
N ALA A 101 -2.31 16.72 1.34
CA ALA A 101 -1.02 16.20 0.91
C ALA A 101 -0.98 14.66 0.80
N HIS A 102 -1.56 13.92 1.76
CA HIS A 102 -1.65 12.45 1.67
C HIS A 102 -2.43 12.01 0.43
N LEU A 103 -3.59 12.64 0.20
CA LEU A 103 -4.42 12.34 -0.96
C LEU A 103 -3.72 12.71 -2.27
N LYS A 104 -2.93 13.79 -2.31
CA LYS A 104 -2.08 14.15 -3.46
C LYS A 104 -1.02 13.08 -3.75
N VAL A 105 -0.35 12.55 -2.71
CA VAL A 105 0.62 11.45 -2.85
C VAL A 105 -0.09 10.20 -3.39
N THR A 106 -1.21 9.80 -2.79
CA THR A 106 -2.04 8.67 -3.24
C THR A 106 -2.45 8.81 -4.70
N LYS A 107 -2.97 9.98 -5.11
CA LYS A 107 -3.35 10.27 -6.50
C LYS A 107 -2.15 10.22 -7.46
N CYS A 108 -1.00 10.76 -7.06
CA CYS A 108 0.23 10.71 -7.85
C CYS A 108 0.71 9.28 -8.08
N LEU A 109 0.73 8.44 -7.03
CA LEU A 109 1.11 7.03 -7.11
C LEU A 109 0.13 6.21 -7.95
N ARG A 110 -1.18 6.44 -7.82
CA ARG A 110 -2.22 5.84 -8.69
C ARG A 110 -2.00 6.20 -10.15
N TYR A 111 -1.71 7.47 -10.45
CA TYR A 111 -1.43 7.93 -11.81
C TYR A 111 -0.16 7.29 -12.37
N PHE A 112 0.92 7.23 -11.58
CA PHE A 112 2.13 6.51 -11.95
C PHE A 112 1.86 5.03 -12.24
N ASN A 113 1.07 4.35 -11.40
CA ASN A 113 0.72 2.95 -11.60
C ASN A 113 -0.05 2.74 -12.91
N LYS A 114 -1.00 3.63 -13.26
CA LYS A 114 -1.67 3.61 -14.56
C LYS A 114 -0.65 3.68 -15.72
N GLN A 115 0.27 4.64 -15.67
CA GLN A 115 1.31 4.79 -16.71
C GLN A 115 2.22 3.57 -16.79
N TYR A 116 2.60 3.01 -15.64
CA TYR A 116 3.37 1.77 -15.56
C TYR A 116 2.64 0.60 -16.25
N LEU A 117 1.37 0.37 -15.91
CA LEU A 117 0.59 -0.73 -16.49
C LEU A 117 0.34 -0.56 -17.99
N LEU A 118 0.14 0.68 -18.48
CA LEU A 118 0.08 0.99 -19.90
C LEU A 118 1.40 0.65 -20.62
N CYS A 119 2.55 1.00 -20.01
CA CYS A 119 3.87 0.65 -20.55
C CYS A 119 4.11 -0.87 -20.57
N VAL A 120 3.61 -1.60 -19.56
CA VAL A 120 3.66 -3.08 -19.53
C VAL A 120 2.78 -3.65 -20.64
N GLN A 121 1.56 -3.13 -20.84
CA GLN A 121 0.67 -3.56 -21.93
C GLN A 121 1.29 -3.31 -23.31
N ALA A 122 1.99 -2.19 -23.48
CA ALA A 122 2.75 -1.87 -24.68
C ALA A 122 4.06 -2.68 -24.82
N LYS A 123 4.36 -3.59 -23.88
CA LYS A 123 5.55 -4.45 -23.85
C LYS A 123 6.87 -3.68 -23.95
N LEU A 124 6.93 -2.49 -23.35
CA LEU A 124 8.15 -1.67 -23.35
C LEU A 124 9.20 -2.24 -22.40
N SER A 125 10.48 -2.08 -22.74
CA SER A 125 11.57 -2.40 -21.83
C SER A 125 11.61 -1.40 -20.67
N ARG A 126 11.85 -1.91 -19.44
CA ARG A 126 11.85 -1.12 -18.21
C ARG A 126 10.60 -0.22 -18.10
N PRO A 127 9.40 -0.83 -18.08
CA PRO A 127 8.14 -0.08 -18.08
C PRO A 127 7.99 0.82 -16.85
N ASP A 128 8.69 0.51 -15.76
CA ASP A 128 8.85 1.37 -14.58
C ASP A 128 9.47 2.74 -14.93
N LEU A 129 10.58 2.75 -15.68
CA LEU A 129 11.24 3.99 -16.08
C LEU A 129 10.49 4.73 -17.19
N LYS A 130 9.79 3.99 -18.06
CA LYS A 130 8.91 4.57 -19.07
C LYS A 130 7.71 5.26 -18.41
N GLY A 131 7.14 4.66 -17.36
CA GLY A 131 6.13 5.31 -16.52
C GLY A 131 6.59 6.66 -15.97
N ILE A 132 7.81 6.74 -15.41
CA ILE A 132 8.39 8.02 -14.95
C ILE A 132 8.53 9.02 -16.11
N THR A 133 8.92 8.55 -17.29
CA THR A 133 9.05 9.40 -18.49
C THR A 133 7.70 10.04 -18.85
N GLU A 134 6.61 9.27 -18.81
CA GLU A 134 5.26 9.78 -19.03
C GLU A 134 4.81 10.74 -17.92
N MET A 135 5.18 10.47 -16.66
CA MET A 135 4.95 11.41 -15.56
C MET A 135 5.62 12.77 -15.80
N ILE A 136 6.88 12.77 -16.26
CA ILE A 136 7.64 13.99 -16.57
C ILE A 136 6.99 14.74 -17.74
N LYS A 137 6.63 14.05 -18.82
CA LYS A 137 5.95 14.64 -19.99
C LYS A 137 4.63 15.31 -19.59
N ALA A 138 3.86 14.66 -18.71
CA ALA A 138 2.60 15.18 -18.20
C ALA A 138 2.76 16.25 -17.10
N LYS A 139 4.00 16.60 -16.70
CA LYS A 139 4.30 17.47 -15.55
C LYS A 139 3.59 17.02 -14.25
N ALA A 140 3.49 15.70 -14.07
CA ALA A 140 2.73 15.06 -12.99
C ALA A 140 3.60 14.62 -11.79
N ILE A 141 4.89 14.97 -11.78
CA ILE A 141 5.76 14.74 -10.62
C ILE A 141 5.31 15.66 -9.50
N LEU A 142 4.94 15.08 -8.34
CA LEU A 142 4.33 15.84 -7.24
C LEU A 142 5.30 16.86 -6.63
N TYR A 143 6.54 16.46 -6.39
CA TYR A 143 7.62 17.31 -5.88
C TYR A 143 8.73 17.45 -6.93
N PRO A 144 8.58 18.34 -7.94
CA PRO A 144 9.53 18.46 -9.04
C PRO A 144 10.85 19.15 -8.66
N ARG A 145 10.89 19.83 -7.51
CA ARG A 145 12.09 20.44 -6.91
C ARG A 145 12.50 19.64 -5.68
N LYS A 146 13.80 19.63 -5.39
CA LYS A 146 14.34 18.96 -4.21
C LYS A 146 13.96 19.74 -2.95
N ILE A 147 13.71 19.01 -1.87
CA ILE A 147 13.28 19.54 -0.58
C ILE A 147 14.18 18.95 0.51
N ILE A 148 14.64 19.77 1.45
CA ILE A 148 15.32 19.34 2.69
C ILE A 148 14.26 18.95 3.71
N GLY A 149 14.49 17.87 4.48
CA GLY A 149 13.54 17.41 5.50
C GLY A 149 12.41 16.54 4.95
N ASP A 150 11.27 16.50 5.64
CA ASP A 150 10.10 15.72 5.25
C ASP A 150 9.38 16.28 4.02
N LEU A 151 8.69 15.40 3.29
CA LEU A 151 7.76 15.78 2.23
C LEU A 151 6.34 15.61 2.76
N GLN A 152 5.48 16.61 2.53
CA GLN A 152 4.10 16.57 2.99
C GLN A 152 3.37 15.35 2.38
N GLY A 153 2.58 14.64 3.19
CA GLY A 153 1.87 13.43 2.77
C GLY A 153 2.73 12.15 2.70
N ILE A 154 4.02 12.20 3.05
CA ILE A 154 4.92 11.04 3.07
C ILE A 154 5.48 10.87 4.49
N ASP A 155 4.78 10.08 5.30
CA ASP A 155 5.17 9.85 6.70
C ASP A 155 6.33 8.89 6.84
N VAL A 156 7.04 8.98 7.97
CA VAL A 156 7.93 7.92 8.44
C VAL A 156 7.18 6.59 8.48
N GLY A 157 7.78 5.56 7.88
CA GLY A 157 7.16 4.25 7.65
C GLY A 157 6.52 4.10 6.27
N HIS A 158 6.44 5.14 5.45
CA HIS A 158 5.89 5.06 4.09
C HIS A 158 6.65 4.03 3.25
N ARG A 159 5.92 3.18 2.53
CA ARG A 159 6.47 2.07 1.74
C ARG A 159 6.30 2.34 0.24
N PHE A 160 7.42 2.40 -0.46
CA PHE A 160 7.47 2.40 -1.92
C PHE A 160 7.75 1.00 -2.44
N PHE A 161 7.08 0.61 -3.51
CA PHE A 161 7.20 -0.70 -4.13
C PHE A 161 8.26 -0.71 -5.25
N SER A 162 8.79 0.46 -5.62
CA SER A 162 9.91 0.58 -6.53
C SER A 162 10.69 1.88 -6.34
N ARG A 163 11.95 1.91 -6.82
CA ARG A 163 12.70 3.17 -6.97
C ARG A 163 11.97 4.17 -7.88
N ALA A 164 11.22 3.66 -8.86
CA ALA A 164 10.47 4.47 -9.80
C ALA A 164 9.33 5.24 -9.14
N GLU A 165 8.66 4.67 -8.14
CA GLU A 165 7.63 5.38 -7.35
C GLU A 165 8.23 6.56 -6.59
N MET A 166 9.39 6.38 -5.96
CA MET A 166 10.10 7.49 -5.30
C MET A 166 10.45 8.62 -6.28
N CYS A 167 10.82 8.29 -7.53
CA CYS A 167 11.04 9.28 -8.58
C CYS A 167 9.74 9.95 -9.02
N ALA A 168 8.66 9.17 -9.20
CA ALA A 168 7.36 9.65 -9.66
C ALA A 168 6.76 10.69 -8.70
N VAL A 169 6.94 10.50 -7.39
CA VAL A 169 6.50 11.46 -6.37
C VAL A 169 7.51 12.61 -6.19
N GLY A 170 8.78 12.43 -6.57
CA GLY A 170 9.84 13.41 -6.35
C GLY A 170 10.55 13.27 -4.98
N PHE A 171 10.30 12.17 -4.28
CA PHE A 171 10.92 11.85 -2.99
C PHE A 171 12.43 11.59 -3.10
N HIS A 172 12.80 10.82 -4.13
CA HIS A 172 14.19 10.54 -4.50
C HIS A 172 14.28 10.45 -6.03
N ASN A 173 15.00 11.39 -6.66
CA ASN A 173 14.88 11.67 -8.10
C ASN A 173 15.71 10.75 -9.01
N HIS A 174 16.51 9.87 -8.43
CA HIS A 174 17.30 8.90 -9.18
C HIS A 174 16.74 7.49 -9.03
N TRP A 175 16.57 6.79 -10.14
CA TRP A 175 16.09 5.40 -10.10
C TRP A 175 17.19 4.40 -9.71
N LEU A 176 18.46 4.81 -9.80
CA LEU A 176 19.64 3.96 -9.52
C LEU A 176 20.50 4.50 -8.37
N ASN A 177 20.96 5.76 -8.48
CA ASN A 177 21.94 6.34 -7.56
C ASN A 177 21.47 6.26 -6.11
N GLY A 178 22.38 5.92 -5.19
CA GLY A 178 22.06 5.84 -3.77
C GLY A 178 21.85 7.20 -3.10
N ILE A 179 22.47 8.27 -3.62
CA ILE A 179 22.44 9.61 -3.02
C ILE A 179 21.74 10.56 -3.99
N ASP A 180 20.74 11.27 -3.48
CA ASP A 180 20.07 12.38 -4.16
C ASP A 180 20.39 13.70 -3.45
N TYR A 181 20.81 14.70 -4.21
CA TYR A 181 21.34 15.96 -3.68
C TYR A 181 20.97 17.16 -4.55
N MET A 182 20.87 18.33 -3.92
CA MET A 182 20.76 19.62 -4.57
C MET A 182 22.12 20.05 -5.15
N GLY A 183 22.14 20.39 -6.44
CA GLY A 183 23.33 20.93 -7.12
C GLY A 183 23.43 22.45 -6.99
N MET A 184 24.37 23.04 -7.74
CA MET A 184 24.63 24.49 -7.74
C MET A 184 23.42 25.33 -8.18
N GLU A 185 22.46 24.74 -8.89
CA GLU A 185 21.23 25.40 -9.30
C GLU A 185 20.31 25.81 -8.13
N TYR A 186 20.56 25.31 -6.93
CA TYR A 186 19.84 25.67 -5.69
C TYR A 186 20.59 26.71 -4.84
N GLU A 187 21.83 27.07 -5.19
CA GLU A 187 22.68 27.94 -4.38
C GLU A 187 22.04 29.31 -4.09
N LYS A 188 21.35 29.89 -5.08
CA LYS A 188 20.66 31.18 -4.92
C LYS A 188 19.48 31.12 -3.93
N GLU A 189 18.77 29.99 -3.89
CA GLU A 189 17.62 29.79 -2.99
C GLU A 189 18.07 29.51 -1.54
N TYR A 190 19.28 29.00 -1.37
CA TYR A 190 19.81 28.46 -0.13
C TYR A 190 21.22 29.03 0.15
N SER A 191 21.39 30.34 -0.01
CA SER A 191 22.70 31.02 -0.02
C SER A 191 23.54 30.86 1.26
N ASN A 192 22.92 30.46 2.37
CA ASN A 192 23.61 30.21 3.65
C ASN A 192 24.29 28.83 3.71
N TYR A 193 24.08 27.97 2.71
CA TYR A 193 24.61 26.61 2.66
C TYR A 193 25.64 26.46 1.55
N LYS A 194 26.64 25.60 1.78
CA LYS A 194 27.60 25.20 0.75
C LYS A 194 27.04 24.06 -0.09
N PHE A 195 27.09 24.22 -1.41
CA PHE A 195 26.63 23.22 -2.38
C PHE A 195 27.77 22.33 -2.90
N PRO A 196 27.46 21.09 -3.32
CA PRO A 196 26.16 20.41 -3.32
C PRO A 196 25.69 20.02 -1.90
N LEU A 197 24.40 19.71 -1.73
CA LEU A 197 23.80 19.37 -0.43
C LEU A 197 22.86 18.17 -0.54
N ALA A 198 23.09 17.10 0.21
CA ALA A 198 22.30 15.87 0.13
C ALA A 198 20.92 16.05 0.78
N VAL A 199 19.89 15.41 0.20
CA VAL A 199 18.51 15.48 0.71
C VAL A 199 17.88 14.12 0.97
N SER A 200 18.30 13.08 0.22
CA SER A 200 17.81 11.72 0.40
C SER A 200 18.88 10.70 0.05
N ILE A 201 18.95 9.62 0.82
CA ILE A 201 19.74 8.44 0.50
C ILE A 201 18.89 7.18 0.51
N VAL A 202 19.32 6.20 -0.29
CA VAL A 202 18.74 4.86 -0.32
C VAL A 202 19.81 3.85 0.04
N MET A 203 19.51 3.06 1.07
CA MET A 203 20.27 1.89 1.49
C MET A 203 19.58 0.65 0.95
N SER A 204 20.30 -0.20 0.21
CA SER A 204 19.70 -1.43 -0.36
C SER A 204 20.65 -2.63 -0.29
N GLY A 205 21.59 -2.61 0.67
CA GLY A 205 22.59 -3.67 0.85
C GLY A 205 23.43 -3.93 -0.40
N GLN A 206 23.65 -2.91 -1.25
CA GLN A 206 24.45 -3.07 -2.46
C GLN A 206 25.94 -2.84 -2.18
N TYR A 207 26.28 -2.07 -1.13
CA TYR A 207 27.66 -1.88 -0.72
C TYR A 207 27.98 -2.82 0.43
N GLU A 208 29.08 -3.56 0.28
CA GLU A 208 29.62 -4.50 1.28
C GLU A 208 30.11 -3.83 2.58
N ASP A 209 30.30 -2.51 2.53
CA ASP A 209 30.84 -1.68 3.60
C ASP A 209 29.78 -0.98 4.48
N ASP A 210 28.50 -1.13 4.13
CA ASP A 210 27.37 -0.55 4.86
C ASP A 210 27.16 -1.30 6.19
N LEU A 211 26.98 -0.55 7.29
CA LEU A 211 26.60 -1.09 8.59
C LEU A 211 25.31 -0.43 9.06
N ASP A 212 24.29 -1.24 9.30
CA ASP A 212 22.96 -0.79 9.70
C ASP A 212 22.67 -1.23 11.13
N ASN A 213 22.70 -0.28 12.07
CA ASN A 213 22.30 -0.48 13.47
C ASN A 213 21.03 0.34 13.77
N ALA A 214 20.06 0.35 12.84
CA ALA A 214 18.79 1.05 12.95
C ALA A 214 18.96 2.58 13.16
N ASP A 215 19.01 3.06 14.39
CA ASP A 215 19.16 4.48 14.71
C ASP A 215 20.54 5.04 14.34
N THR A 216 21.56 4.19 14.28
CA THR A 216 22.90 4.57 13.82
C THR A 216 23.27 3.78 12.58
N VAL A 217 23.59 4.48 11.50
CA VAL A 217 23.99 3.88 10.23
C VAL A 217 25.39 4.34 9.87
N THR A 218 26.22 3.42 9.36
CA THR A 218 27.42 3.78 8.62
C THR A 218 27.17 3.54 7.14
N TYR A 219 27.01 4.62 6.38
CA TYR A 219 26.69 4.60 4.97
C TYR A 219 27.94 4.76 4.10
N THR A 220 28.09 3.93 3.08
CA THR A 220 29.21 4.00 2.14
C THR A 220 28.91 5.00 1.03
N GLY A 221 29.88 5.87 0.75
CA GLY A 221 29.79 6.87 -0.32
C GLY A 221 29.64 6.23 -1.70
N GLN A 222 29.27 7.05 -2.69
CA GLN A 222 29.19 6.63 -4.07
C GLN A 222 30.56 6.64 -4.78
N GLY A 223 30.71 5.76 -5.77
CA GLY A 223 31.84 5.76 -6.69
C GLY A 223 32.66 4.48 -6.63
N GLY A 224 33.22 4.10 -7.77
CA GLY A 224 34.06 2.90 -7.88
C GLY A 224 33.35 1.58 -7.61
N HIS A 225 32.02 1.57 -7.61
CA HIS A 225 31.20 0.38 -7.40
C HIS A 225 30.89 -0.31 -8.72
N ASN A 226 31.10 -1.63 -8.75
CA ASN A 226 30.82 -2.43 -9.93
C ASN A 226 29.32 -2.75 -10.04
N LEU A 227 28.58 -1.99 -10.88
CA LEU A 227 27.14 -2.20 -11.07
C LEU A 227 26.81 -3.55 -11.73
N THR A 228 27.77 -4.18 -12.41
CA THR A 228 27.62 -5.46 -13.10
C THR A 228 28.57 -6.50 -12.51
N GLY A 229 28.18 -7.78 -12.42
CA GLY A 229 29.06 -8.81 -11.83
C GLY A 229 28.99 -8.89 -10.30
N ASN A 230 30.14 -8.88 -9.62
CA ASN A 230 30.25 -9.22 -8.19
C ASN A 230 29.80 -8.13 -7.21
N LYS A 231 29.42 -6.95 -7.70
CA LYS A 231 28.95 -5.81 -6.89
C LYS A 231 29.96 -5.35 -5.82
N ARG A 232 31.25 -5.47 -6.11
CA ARG A 232 32.32 -5.02 -5.21
C ARG A 232 32.90 -3.67 -5.64
N GLN A 233 33.67 -3.06 -4.76
CA GLN A 233 34.48 -1.89 -5.12
C GLN A 233 35.63 -2.29 -6.05
N ILE A 234 35.84 -1.52 -7.12
CA ILE A 234 36.85 -1.75 -8.16
C ILE A 234 37.82 -0.58 -8.35
N LYS A 235 37.59 0.55 -7.67
CA LYS A 235 38.49 1.70 -7.64
C LYS A 235 38.21 2.61 -6.44
N ASP A 236 39.19 3.44 -6.12
CA ASP A 236 39.10 4.43 -5.06
C ASP A 236 37.96 5.43 -5.29
N GLN A 237 37.25 5.76 -4.21
CA GLN A 237 36.26 6.82 -4.17
C GLN A 237 36.92 8.20 -4.04
N LEU A 238 36.23 9.21 -4.53
CA LEU A 238 36.64 10.61 -4.43
C LEU A 238 35.58 11.42 -3.70
N LEU A 239 35.99 12.48 -3.02
CA LEU A 239 35.10 13.40 -2.29
C LEU A 239 34.44 14.39 -3.26
N GLN A 240 33.53 13.88 -4.09
CA GLN A 240 32.83 14.63 -5.13
C GLN A 240 31.37 14.16 -5.24
N ARG A 241 30.52 14.94 -5.93
CA ARG A 241 29.10 14.59 -6.15
C ARG A 241 28.37 14.32 -4.83
N GLY A 242 27.67 13.18 -4.71
CA GLY A 242 26.95 12.81 -3.48
C GLY A 242 27.84 12.68 -2.24
N ASN A 243 29.12 12.33 -2.39
CA ASN A 243 30.07 12.27 -1.27
C ASN A 243 30.32 13.67 -0.69
N LEU A 244 30.61 14.63 -1.58
CA LEU A 244 30.76 16.03 -1.18
C LEU A 244 29.44 16.59 -0.61
N ALA A 245 28.30 16.17 -1.16
CA ALA A 245 26.99 16.59 -0.70
C ALA A 245 26.70 16.14 0.74
N LEU A 246 27.01 14.88 1.08
CA LEU A 246 26.87 14.36 2.44
C LEU A 246 27.88 15.01 3.42
N LYS A 247 29.10 15.30 2.97
CA LYS A 247 30.06 16.10 3.75
C LYS A 247 29.46 17.47 4.10
N ASN A 248 28.93 18.18 3.12
CA ASN A 248 28.38 19.51 3.36
C ASN A 248 27.14 19.44 4.29
N CYS A 249 26.34 18.38 4.23
CA CYS A 249 25.28 18.14 5.22
C CYS A 249 25.81 18.00 6.65
N CYS A 250 26.96 17.33 6.82
CA CYS A 250 27.64 17.22 8.11
C CYS A 250 28.08 18.60 8.64
N GLU A 251 28.67 19.44 7.79
CA GLU A 251 29.17 20.77 8.18
C GLU A 251 28.04 21.76 8.48
N HIS A 252 26.91 21.63 7.79
CA HIS A 252 25.78 22.54 7.93
C HIS A 252 24.63 22.00 8.78
N ASN A 253 24.79 20.83 9.41
CA ASN A 253 23.74 20.16 10.19
C ASN A 253 22.41 19.98 9.41
N VAL A 254 22.50 19.70 8.12
CA VAL A 254 21.34 19.50 7.26
C VAL A 254 20.90 18.03 7.31
N PRO A 255 19.64 17.73 7.69
CA PRO A 255 19.16 16.36 7.78
C PRO A 255 18.93 15.75 6.40
N VAL A 256 19.06 14.43 6.33
CA VAL A 256 18.90 13.63 5.10
C VAL A 256 17.82 12.58 5.33
N ARG A 257 16.89 12.44 4.38
CA ARG A 257 15.90 11.34 4.39
C ARG A 257 16.60 10.02 4.13
N VAL A 258 16.39 9.02 4.98
CA VAL A 258 16.95 7.68 4.81
C VAL A 258 15.83 6.71 4.39
N THR A 259 16.08 5.95 3.34
CA THR A 259 15.18 4.90 2.87
C THR A 259 15.89 3.56 2.80
N ARG A 260 15.33 2.53 3.44
CA ARG A 260 15.86 1.18 3.42
C ARG A 260 15.11 0.29 2.44
N GLY A 261 15.84 -0.42 1.60
CA GLY A 261 15.32 -1.46 0.71
C GLY A 261 15.36 -2.81 1.41
N HIS A 262 14.22 -3.49 1.46
CA HIS A 262 14.06 -4.80 2.08
C HIS A 262 13.67 -5.82 1.02
N ASP A 263 14.42 -6.92 0.95
CA ASP A 263 13.99 -8.06 0.15
C ASP A 263 12.73 -8.66 0.75
N CYS A 264 11.72 -8.88 -0.08
CA CYS A 264 10.42 -9.36 0.35
C CYS A 264 9.93 -10.42 -0.64
N THR A 265 10.06 -11.68 -0.27
CA THR A 265 9.70 -12.82 -1.13
C THR A 265 8.20 -12.93 -1.39
N SER A 266 7.37 -12.42 -0.47
CA SER A 266 5.90 -12.37 -0.62
C SER A 266 5.43 -11.17 -1.44
N SER A 267 6.26 -10.14 -1.62
CA SER A 267 5.90 -8.99 -2.47
C SER A 267 6.03 -9.33 -3.95
N TYR A 268 5.08 -8.85 -4.74
CA TYR A 268 5.10 -8.96 -6.20
C TYR A 268 6.28 -8.23 -6.86
N THR A 269 6.87 -7.23 -6.18
CA THR A 269 8.07 -6.51 -6.64
C THR A 269 9.37 -7.13 -6.14
N LYS A 270 9.30 -8.17 -5.29
CA LYS A 270 10.43 -8.81 -4.58
C LYS A 270 11.22 -7.90 -3.63
N ARG A 271 10.96 -6.59 -3.65
CA ARG A 271 11.65 -5.59 -2.83
C ARG A 271 10.73 -4.42 -2.51
N VAL A 272 10.72 -3.99 -1.26
CA VAL A 272 10.00 -2.80 -0.80
C VAL A 272 11.00 -1.80 -0.22
N TYR A 273 10.71 -0.51 -0.31
CA TYR A 273 11.56 0.56 0.17
C TYR A 273 10.81 1.36 1.23
N THR A 274 11.29 1.36 2.47
CA THR A 274 10.64 2.03 3.61
C THR A 274 11.34 3.34 3.91
N TYR A 275 10.60 4.44 3.99
CA TYR A 275 11.11 5.71 4.48
C TYR A 275 11.25 5.65 6.00
N ASP A 276 12.48 5.71 6.52
CA ASP A 276 12.78 5.50 7.94
C ASP A 276 13.01 6.81 8.72
N GLY A 277 12.70 7.95 8.09
CA GLY A 277 12.82 9.28 8.68
C GLY A 277 14.12 10.00 8.35
N LEU A 278 14.32 11.09 9.08
CA LEU A 278 15.42 12.03 8.97
C LEU A 278 16.59 11.63 9.86
N TYR A 279 17.79 11.73 9.29
CA TYR A 279 19.05 11.46 9.97
C TYR A 279 19.98 12.65 9.81
N LYS A 280 20.74 12.98 10.86
CA LYS A 280 21.89 13.89 10.75
C LYS A 280 23.13 13.11 10.34
N VAL A 281 23.99 13.74 9.55
CA VAL A 281 25.35 13.24 9.28
C VAL A 281 26.25 13.70 10.42
N GLU A 282 26.64 12.79 11.31
CA GLU A 282 27.45 13.13 12.50
C GLU A 282 28.92 13.36 12.16
N LYS A 283 29.47 12.50 11.30
CA LYS A 283 30.85 12.57 10.85
C LYS A 283 31.06 11.75 9.58
N PHE A 284 32.14 12.05 8.87
CA PHE A 284 32.57 11.28 7.71
C PHE A 284 34.09 11.07 7.75
N TRP A 285 34.58 10.01 7.13
CA TRP A 285 36.01 9.72 7.01
C TRP A 285 36.29 8.88 5.77
N ALA A 286 37.53 8.90 5.29
CA ALA A 286 38.01 7.98 4.26
C ALA A 286 38.74 6.81 4.92
N GLN A 287 38.54 5.60 4.42
CA GLN A 287 39.29 4.41 4.84
C GLN A 287 39.44 3.43 3.68
N LYS A 288 40.28 2.41 3.83
CA LYS A 288 40.24 1.26 2.94
C LYS A 288 38.98 0.43 3.24
N GLY A 289 38.17 0.20 2.22
CA GLY A 289 37.01 -0.69 2.27
C GLY A 289 37.44 -2.16 2.19
N VAL A 290 36.47 -3.07 2.27
CA VAL A 290 36.74 -4.53 2.30
C VAL A 290 37.51 -5.00 1.07
N SER A 291 37.23 -4.42 -0.10
CA SER A 291 37.91 -4.74 -1.36
C SER A 291 39.26 -4.00 -1.55
N GLY A 292 39.79 -3.33 -0.52
CA GLY A 292 41.13 -2.70 -0.54
C GLY A 292 41.20 -1.32 -1.21
N PHE A 293 40.09 -0.83 -1.77
CA PHE A 293 39.98 0.51 -2.33
C PHE A 293 39.54 1.52 -1.28
N THR A 294 39.92 2.78 -1.47
CA THR A 294 39.48 3.90 -0.62
C THR A 294 37.96 4.08 -0.76
N VAL A 295 37.25 4.08 0.36
CA VAL A 295 35.81 4.38 0.46
C VAL A 295 35.58 5.50 1.46
N TYR A 296 34.62 6.37 1.18
CA TYR A 296 34.15 7.34 2.16
C TYR A 296 33.01 6.72 2.97
N LYS A 297 33.09 6.82 4.29
CA LYS A 297 32.02 6.39 5.20
C LYS A 297 31.40 7.59 5.89
N TYR A 298 30.08 7.55 6.04
CA TYR A 298 29.27 8.59 6.68
C TYR A 298 28.52 7.96 7.84
N ARG A 299 28.78 8.42 9.06
CA ARG A 299 28.01 8.01 10.23
C ARG A 299 26.78 8.89 10.33
N LEU A 300 25.62 8.26 10.24
CA LEU A 300 24.31 8.88 10.32
C LEU A 300 23.67 8.51 11.67
N LYS A 301 23.05 9.48 12.32
CA LYS A 301 22.24 9.25 13.52
C LYS A 301 20.83 9.76 13.27
N ARG A 302 19.83 8.92 13.56
CA ARG A 302 18.42 9.28 13.44
C ARG A 302 18.07 10.46 14.35
N LEU A 303 17.27 11.39 13.85
CA LEU A 303 16.77 12.50 14.68
C LEU A 303 15.70 12.00 15.65
N GLU A 304 15.68 12.58 16.85
CA GLU A 304 14.67 12.34 17.88
C GLU A 304 13.32 12.98 17.51
N GLY A 305 12.24 12.57 18.18
CA GLY A 305 10.89 13.12 17.95
C GLY A 305 10.15 12.57 16.72
N GLN A 306 10.67 11.52 16.09
CA GLN A 306 10.03 10.82 14.96
C GLN A 306 9.41 9.50 15.44
N PRO A 307 8.39 8.96 14.72
CA PRO A 307 7.85 7.63 15.00
C PRO A 307 8.95 6.57 15.12
N GLU A 308 8.78 5.57 15.97
CA GLU A 308 9.77 4.51 16.17
C GLU A 308 10.06 3.77 14.85
N LEU A 309 11.31 3.31 14.70
CA LEU A 309 11.68 2.55 13.52
C LEU A 309 10.91 1.24 13.48
N THR A 310 10.23 1.04 12.37
CA THR A 310 9.50 -0.20 12.09
C THR A 310 10.41 -1.37 11.68
N THR A 311 11.72 -1.22 11.83
CA THR A 311 12.73 -1.96 11.06
C THR A 311 13.91 -2.43 11.89
N ASP A 312 13.88 -2.29 13.22
CA ASP A 312 14.95 -2.67 14.15
C ASP A 312 15.46 -4.12 13.97
N GLN A 313 14.61 -5.04 13.53
CA GLN A 313 14.96 -6.31 12.88
C GLN A 313 13.71 -6.91 12.22
N VAL A 314 13.35 -6.47 11.00
CA VAL A 314 12.19 -6.98 10.23
C VAL A 314 10.93 -7.21 11.11
N ASN A 315 10.64 -6.30 12.03
CA ASN A 315 9.36 -6.30 12.73
C ASN A 315 8.43 -5.39 11.95
N PHE A 316 7.78 -5.96 10.93
CA PHE A 316 6.66 -5.31 10.27
C PHE A 316 5.77 -4.67 11.34
N VAL A 317 5.62 -3.35 11.34
CA VAL A 317 4.84 -2.60 12.34
C VAL A 317 3.32 -2.82 12.25
N ALA A 318 2.93 -3.79 11.44
CA ALA A 318 1.71 -4.53 11.69
C ALA A 318 2.15 -5.93 12.11
N GLY A 319 1.81 -6.33 13.34
CA GLY A 319 2.42 -7.45 14.09
C GLY A 319 2.76 -8.69 13.27
N ARG A 320 3.79 -9.44 13.71
CA ARG A 320 4.33 -10.66 13.06
C ARG A 320 3.26 -11.38 12.24
N ILE A 321 3.38 -11.28 10.90
CA ILE A 321 2.45 -11.95 9.97
C ILE A 321 2.45 -13.44 10.32
N PRO A 322 1.30 -14.02 10.71
CA PRO A 322 1.23 -15.43 11.07
C PRO A 322 1.67 -16.28 9.89
N LYS A 323 2.56 -17.25 10.13
CA LYS A 323 2.99 -18.23 9.11
C LYS A 323 2.04 -19.42 9.03
N SER A 324 1.25 -19.64 10.08
CA SER A 324 0.24 -20.69 10.18
C SER A 324 -0.90 -20.24 11.07
N THR A 325 -2.04 -20.94 10.98
CA THR A 325 -3.22 -20.71 11.82
C THR A 325 -2.93 -20.87 13.31
N SER A 326 -2.00 -21.76 13.67
CA SER A 326 -1.55 -21.97 15.05
C SER A 326 -0.77 -20.80 15.66
N GLU A 327 -0.23 -19.87 14.85
CA GLU A 327 0.44 -18.65 15.35
C GLU A 327 -0.55 -17.49 15.57
N ILE A 328 -1.84 -17.68 15.25
CA ILE A 328 -2.84 -16.62 15.29
C ILE A 328 -3.45 -16.50 16.69
N GLU A 329 -3.06 -15.48 17.44
CA GLU A 329 -3.77 -15.15 18.68
C GLU A 329 -5.15 -14.55 18.38
N GLY A 330 -6.13 -14.89 19.23
CA GLY A 330 -7.52 -14.45 19.08
C GLY A 330 -8.26 -15.15 17.94
N LEU A 331 -7.81 -16.31 17.46
CA LEU A 331 -8.50 -17.08 16.43
C LEU A 331 -9.89 -17.53 16.91
N VAL A 332 -10.93 -17.23 16.14
CA VAL A 332 -12.33 -17.61 16.43
C VAL A 332 -12.93 -18.51 15.35
N CYS A 333 -12.34 -18.56 14.17
CA CYS A 333 -12.70 -19.48 13.09
C CYS A 333 -11.48 -19.72 12.20
N GLU A 334 -11.18 -20.98 11.87
CA GLU A 334 -10.04 -21.32 10.99
C GLU A 334 -10.29 -20.94 9.53
N ASP A 335 -11.52 -21.08 9.04
CA ASP A 335 -11.90 -20.72 7.69
C ASP A 335 -13.40 -20.43 7.60
N ILE A 336 -13.76 -19.15 7.44
CA ILE A 336 -15.15 -18.72 7.28
C ILE A 336 -15.78 -19.19 5.95
N SER A 337 -14.96 -19.64 4.99
CA SER A 337 -15.45 -20.11 3.70
C SER A 337 -15.91 -21.56 3.69
N GLY A 338 -15.62 -22.32 4.75
CA GLY A 338 -15.92 -23.76 4.81
C GLY A 338 -15.19 -24.57 3.73
N GLY A 339 -13.96 -24.17 3.37
CA GLY A 339 -13.16 -24.81 2.32
C GLY A 339 -13.58 -24.47 0.89
N LEU A 340 -14.54 -23.55 0.70
CA LEU A 340 -15.00 -23.16 -0.63
C LEU A 340 -13.94 -22.31 -1.35
N GLU A 341 -13.23 -21.44 -0.65
CA GLU A 341 -12.16 -20.63 -1.24
C GLU A 341 -10.87 -21.42 -1.45
N PHE A 342 -10.08 -21.01 -2.45
CA PHE A 342 -8.80 -21.66 -2.73
C PHE A 342 -7.78 -21.47 -1.59
N LYS A 343 -7.89 -20.34 -0.87
CA LYS A 343 -7.14 -20.03 0.34
C LYS A 343 -8.17 -19.81 1.45
N GLY A 344 -8.03 -20.54 2.55
CA GLY A 344 -8.91 -20.37 3.71
C GLY A 344 -8.82 -18.97 4.29
N ILE A 345 -9.92 -18.49 4.87
CA ILE A 345 -10.04 -17.13 5.42
C ILE A 345 -10.28 -17.24 6.92
N PRO A 346 -9.22 -17.20 7.76
CA PRO A 346 -9.39 -17.22 9.21
C PRO A 346 -10.09 -15.95 9.71
N ALA A 347 -10.77 -16.08 10.86
CA ALA A 347 -11.34 -14.97 11.59
C ALA A 347 -10.72 -14.81 12.98
N THR A 348 -10.41 -13.57 13.38
CA THR A 348 -9.82 -13.25 14.69
C THR A 348 -10.60 -12.18 15.47
N ASN A 349 -10.69 -12.35 16.78
CA ASN A 349 -11.19 -11.37 17.71
C ASN A 349 -10.18 -11.16 18.86
N ARG A 350 -9.63 -9.95 18.94
CA ARG A 350 -8.74 -9.50 20.02
C ARG A 350 -9.29 -8.27 20.75
N VAL A 351 -10.56 -7.95 20.50
CA VAL A 351 -11.21 -6.73 20.97
C VAL A 351 -12.23 -7.07 22.06
N ASP A 352 -13.05 -8.09 21.83
CA ASP A 352 -14.13 -8.45 22.73
C ASP A 352 -13.71 -9.60 23.66
N ASP A 353 -14.16 -9.58 24.92
CA ASP A 353 -13.86 -10.62 25.93
C ASP A 353 -14.53 -11.98 25.61
N SER A 354 -15.61 -11.97 24.83
CA SER A 354 -16.24 -13.18 24.30
C SER A 354 -15.86 -13.36 22.83
N PRO A 355 -15.00 -14.33 22.49
CA PRO A 355 -14.50 -14.52 21.13
C PRO A 355 -15.55 -15.21 20.24
N VAL A 356 -16.61 -14.48 19.90
CA VAL A 356 -17.65 -14.98 18.99
C VAL A 356 -17.16 -14.91 17.55
N SER A 357 -17.31 -15.98 16.79
CA SER A 357 -17.02 -16.01 15.36
C SER A 357 -18.09 -15.24 14.56
N PRO A 358 -17.80 -14.81 13.33
CA PRO A 358 -18.84 -14.29 12.45
C PRO A 358 -19.89 -15.40 12.21
N THR A 359 -21.07 -15.29 12.81
CA THR A 359 -22.16 -16.28 12.76
C THR A 359 -23.40 -15.67 12.10
N GLY A 360 -24.41 -16.50 11.81
CA GLY A 360 -25.69 -16.05 11.25
C GLY A 360 -25.69 -15.82 9.74
N PHE A 361 -24.68 -16.29 9.01
CA PHE A 361 -24.64 -16.23 7.54
C PHE A 361 -24.12 -17.54 6.92
N THR A 362 -24.50 -17.79 5.67
CA THR A 362 -24.03 -18.93 4.86
C THR A 362 -23.04 -18.47 3.79
N TYR A 363 -21.85 -19.07 3.75
CA TYR A 363 -20.84 -18.72 2.75
C TYR A 363 -21.16 -19.31 1.37
N ILE A 364 -21.08 -18.50 0.31
CA ILE A 364 -21.27 -18.92 -1.09
C ILE A 364 -20.23 -18.28 -2.02
N LYS A 365 -20.02 -18.88 -3.21
CA LYS A 365 -19.03 -18.41 -4.22
C LYS A 365 -19.63 -17.96 -5.54
N SER A 366 -20.94 -18.02 -5.69
CA SER A 366 -21.64 -17.64 -6.91
C SER A 366 -22.94 -16.97 -6.54
N LEU A 367 -23.33 -15.94 -7.29
CA LEU A 367 -24.58 -15.23 -7.07
C LEU A 367 -25.76 -16.20 -7.10
N ILE A 368 -26.65 -16.05 -6.12
CA ILE A 368 -27.97 -16.70 -6.15
C ILE A 368 -28.94 -15.72 -6.80
N ILE A 369 -29.66 -16.18 -7.81
CA ILE A 369 -30.63 -15.33 -8.52
C ILE A 369 -31.98 -15.44 -7.82
N GLY A 370 -32.50 -14.32 -7.32
CA GLY A 370 -33.81 -14.26 -6.69
C GLY A 370 -34.95 -14.62 -7.66
N PRO A 371 -36.08 -15.14 -7.16
CA PRO A 371 -37.15 -15.70 -8.00
C PRO A 371 -37.76 -14.71 -9.00
N ASN A 372 -37.78 -13.41 -8.67
CA ASN A 372 -38.36 -12.37 -9.50
C ASN A 372 -37.35 -11.67 -10.44
N VAL A 373 -36.10 -12.14 -10.47
CA VAL A 373 -35.05 -11.56 -11.31
C VAL A 373 -34.95 -12.34 -12.62
N LYS A 374 -35.18 -11.65 -13.74
CA LYS A 374 -35.07 -12.25 -15.08
C LYS A 374 -33.61 -12.35 -15.49
N ILE A 375 -33.16 -13.55 -15.83
CA ILE A 375 -31.81 -13.79 -16.35
C ILE A 375 -31.72 -13.23 -17.78
N PRO A 376 -30.78 -12.30 -18.07
CA PRO A 376 -30.64 -11.76 -19.42
C PRO A 376 -30.16 -12.80 -20.43
N LYS A 377 -30.33 -12.49 -21.72
CA LYS A 377 -29.77 -13.29 -22.81
C LYS A 377 -28.24 -13.38 -22.69
N SER A 378 -27.72 -14.58 -22.84
CA SER A 378 -26.27 -14.84 -22.85
C SER A 378 -25.55 -14.04 -23.94
N SER A 379 -24.39 -13.51 -23.59
CA SER A 379 -23.45 -12.88 -24.52
C SER A 379 -22.93 -13.88 -25.56
N THR A 380 -22.76 -13.43 -26.80
CA THR A 380 -22.22 -14.26 -27.91
C THR A 380 -20.79 -14.75 -27.66
N GLY A 381 -19.97 -13.96 -26.97
CA GLY A 381 -18.57 -14.28 -26.71
C GLY A 381 -17.64 -14.08 -27.92
N CYS A 382 -16.37 -14.48 -27.78
CA CYS A 382 -15.36 -14.46 -28.83
C CYS A 382 -14.94 -15.86 -29.26
N ASN A 383 -14.45 -16.01 -30.48
CA ASN A 383 -13.97 -17.28 -31.03
C ASN A 383 -12.46 -17.53 -30.84
N CYS A 384 -11.77 -16.73 -30.00
CA CYS A 384 -10.34 -16.94 -29.72
C CYS A 384 -10.11 -18.30 -29.06
N GLN A 385 -9.00 -18.98 -29.36
CA GLN A 385 -8.62 -20.24 -28.73
C GLN A 385 -7.56 -20.02 -27.64
N GLY A 386 -7.64 -20.76 -26.54
CA GLY A 386 -6.68 -20.64 -25.43
C GLY A 386 -6.84 -19.34 -24.66
N SER A 387 -6.06 -18.31 -25.00
CA SER A 387 -6.08 -16.98 -24.36
C SER A 387 -6.25 -15.87 -25.38
N CYS A 388 -7.06 -14.86 -25.05
CA CYS A 388 -7.24 -13.68 -25.91
C CYS A 388 -6.04 -12.74 -25.79
N THR A 389 -5.31 -12.55 -26.89
CA THR A 389 -4.10 -11.70 -26.95
C THR A 389 -4.10 -10.71 -28.10
N ASP A 390 -4.75 -11.04 -29.22
CA ASP A 390 -4.93 -10.16 -30.37
C ASP A 390 -6.24 -9.35 -30.24
N SER A 391 -6.10 -8.06 -29.93
CA SER A 391 -7.24 -7.17 -29.71
C SER A 391 -8.04 -6.87 -30.98
N LYS A 392 -7.43 -6.99 -32.17
CA LYS A 392 -8.13 -6.78 -33.45
C LYS A 392 -9.08 -7.93 -33.78
N LYS A 393 -8.71 -9.16 -33.37
CA LYS A 393 -9.53 -10.37 -33.60
C LYS A 393 -10.56 -10.60 -32.50
N CYS A 394 -10.23 -10.30 -31.25
CA CYS A 394 -11.09 -10.62 -30.12
C CYS A 394 -12.33 -9.71 -30.04
N ALA A 395 -13.52 -10.26 -30.21
CA ALA A 395 -14.79 -9.53 -30.03
C ALA A 395 -14.92 -8.89 -28.63
N CYS A 396 -14.44 -9.57 -27.58
CA CYS A 396 -14.46 -9.02 -26.21
C CYS A 396 -13.53 -7.81 -26.05
N ALA A 397 -12.39 -7.75 -26.76
CA ALA A 397 -11.53 -6.57 -26.76
C ALA A 397 -12.21 -5.38 -27.47
N LYS A 398 -12.96 -5.64 -28.55
CA LYS A 398 -13.74 -4.61 -29.25
C LYS A 398 -14.82 -3.98 -28.35
N LEU A 399 -15.50 -4.77 -27.52
CA LEU A 399 -16.44 -4.26 -26.50
C LEU A 399 -15.77 -3.32 -25.50
N ASN A 400 -14.48 -3.51 -25.22
CA ASN A 400 -13.68 -2.63 -24.36
C ASN A 400 -13.06 -1.44 -25.11
N GLY A 401 -13.57 -1.07 -26.28
CA GLY A 401 -13.01 0.03 -27.08
C GLY A 401 -11.74 -0.33 -27.86
N GLY A 402 -11.56 -1.62 -28.18
CA GLY A 402 -10.48 -2.10 -29.07
C GLY A 402 -9.18 -2.53 -28.38
N ASN A 403 -9.10 -2.45 -27.04
CA ASN A 403 -7.95 -2.91 -26.25
C ASN A 403 -8.41 -3.76 -25.06
N PHE A 404 -7.52 -4.60 -24.53
CA PHE A 404 -7.82 -5.35 -23.32
C PHE A 404 -7.75 -4.43 -22.09
N PRO A 405 -8.70 -4.53 -21.15
CA PRO A 405 -8.72 -3.72 -19.93
C PRO A 405 -7.71 -4.20 -18.88
N TYR A 406 -7.26 -5.46 -19.00
CA TYR A 406 -6.29 -6.08 -18.12
C TYR A 406 -4.94 -6.26 -18.80
N VAL A 407 -3.87 -6.19 -18.03
CA VAL A 407 -2.51 -6.56 -18.43
C VAL A 407 -2.09 -7.89 -17.79
N ASP A 408 -1.35 -8.71 -18.55
CA ASP A 408 -0.85 -10.01 -18.09
C ASP A 408 0.38 -9.85 -17.18
N LEU A 409 0.15 -9.35 -15.97
CA LEU A 409 1.15 -9.14 -14.95
C LEU A 409 0.55 -9.52 -13.59
N ASN A 410 1.27 -10.32 -12.81
CA ASN A 410 0.82 -10.81 -11.49
C ASN A 410 -0.59 -11.43 -11.54
N ASP A 411 -0.79 -12.39 -12.46
CA ASP A 411 -2.06 -13.09 -12.71
C ASP A 411 -3.22 -12.22 -13.24
N GLY A 412 -2.93 -11.00 -13.68
CA GLY A 412 -3.89 -10.10 -14.32
C GLY A 412 -4.19 -8.90 -13.43
N ARG A 413 -3.91 -7.70 -13.93
CA ARG A 413 -4.16 -6.42 -13.25
C ARG A 413 -4.97 -5.50 -14.16
N LEU A 414 -5.98 -4.85 -13.59
CA LEU A 414 -6.78 -3.81 -14.24
C LEU A 414 -5.92 -2.56 -14.42
N ILE A 415 -5.86 -2.03 -15.64
CA ILE A 415 -4.99 -0.90 -15.98
C ILE A 415 -5.53 0.40 -15.38
N GLU A 416 -6.85 0.59 -15.47
CA GLU A 416 -7.57 1.75 -14.96
C GLU A 416 -9.04 1.40 -14.76
N SER A 417 -9.74 2.16 -13.90
CA SER A 417 -11.19 2.08 -13.74
C SER A 417 -11.91 2.45 -15.04
N ARG A 418 -13.03 1.78 -15.33
CA ARG A 418 -13.90 2.02 -16.49
C ARG A 418 -15.36 2.00 -16.07
N ASP A 419 -16.25 2.59 -16.87
CA ASP A 419 -17.70 2.54 -16.64
C ASP A 419 -18.15 1.07 -16.52
N VAL A 420 -17.65 0.25 -17.43
CA VAL A 420 -17.83 -1.20 -17.40
C VAL A 420 -16.63 -1.88 -18.05
N VAL A 421 -16.27 -3.05 -17.52
CA VAL A 421 -15.28 -3.95 -18.10
C VAL A 421 -15.98 -5.15 -18.73
N PHE A 422 -15.66 -5.45 -19.99
CA PHE A 422 -16.20 -6.64 -20.67
C PHE A 422 -15.20 -7.80 -20.64
N GLU A 423 -15.45 -8.76 -19.77
CA GLU A 423 -14.67 -10.00 -19.72
C GLU A 423 -15.16 -11.04 -20.74
N CYS A 424 -14.31 -12.01 -21.03
CA CYS A 424 -14.73 -13.21 -21.74
C CYS A 424 -15.71 -14.01 -20.87
N GLY A 425 -16.80 -14.47 -21.49
CA GLY A 425 -17.90 -15.19 -20.85
C GLY A 425 -17.94 -16.69 -21.16
N PRO A 426 -19.02 -17.38 -20.76
CA PRO A 426 -19.18 -18.83 -20.97
C PRO A 426 -19.12 -19.26 -22.44
N GLN A 427 -19.61 -18.42 -23.36
CA GLN A 427 -19.65 -18.72 -24.81
C GLN A 427 -18.34 -18.38 -25.55
N CYS A 428 -17.31 -17.88 -24.86
CA CYS A 428 -16.02 -17.62 -25.49
C CYS A 428 -15.20 -18.91 -25.66
N GLY A 429 -14.53 -19.07 -26.80
CA GLY A 429 -13.62 -20.20 -27.06
C GLY A 429 -12.32 -20.20 -26.24
N CYS A 430 -12.05 -19.14 -25.47
CA CYS A 430 -10.87 -19.01 -24.64
C CYS A 430 -11.08 -19.62 -23.25
N GLY A 431 -10.04 -20.27 -22.74
CA GLY A 431 -10.06 -21.00 -21.46
C GLY A 431 -9.93 -20.10 -20.22
N PRO A 432 -9.92 -20.72 -19.02
CA PRO A 432 -9.91 -20.00 -17.74
C PRO A 432 -8.61 -19.23 -17.44
N LYS A 433 -7.52 -19.55 -18.15
CA LYS A 433 -6.25 -18.82 -18.04
C LYS A 433 -6.25 -17.48 -18.79
N CYS A 434 -7.28 -17.20 -19.60
CA CYS A 434 -7.39 -15.96 -20.35
C CYS A 434 -7.29 -14.74 -19.42
N VAL A 435 -6.45 -13.77 -19.77
CA VAL A 435 -6.25 -12.55 -19.00
C VAL A 435 -7.52 -11.69 -18.98
N ASN A 436 -8.35 -11.77 -20.03
CA ASN A 436 -9.66 -11.14 -20.05
C ASN A 436 -10.74 -11.92 -19.25
N ARG A 437 -10.32 -12.75 -18.29
CA ARG A 437 -11.16 -13.40 -17.25
C ARG A 437 -10.59 -13.13 -15.86
N THR A 438 -9.88 -12.02 -15.68
CA THR A 438 -9.06 -11.71 -14.50
C THR A 438 -9.84 -11.80 -13.19
N SER A 439 -11.08 -11.27 -13.13
CA SER A 439 -11.93 -11.32 -11.93
C SER A 439 -12.62 -12.67 -11.70
N GLN A 440 -12.65 -13.56 -12.69
CA GLN A 440 -13.23 -14.92 -12.58
C GLN A 440 -12.24 -15.94 -11.99
N LYS A 441 -10.96 -15.55 -11.84
CA LYS A 441 -9.93 -16.42 -11.29
C LYS A 441 -10.13 -16.60 -9.78
N ARG A 442 -9.55 -17.67 -9.23
CA ARG A 442 -9.51 -17.97 -7.80
C ARG A 442 -8.94 -16.81 -6.96
N LEU A 443 -9.34 -16.74 -5.70
CA LEU A 443 -8.75 -15.86 -4.69
C LEU A 443 -7.22 -16.02 -4.67
N ARG A 444 -6.51 -14.90 -4.68
CA ARG A 444 -5.04 -14.85 -4.84
C ARG A 444 -4.30 -14.63 -3.53
N PHE A 445 -4.93 -13.93 -2.59
CA PHE A 445 -4.29 -13.41 -1.39
C PHE A 445 -4.73 -14.18 -0.16
N ASN A 446 -3.82 -14.33 0.81
CA ASN A 446 -4.15 -14.79 2.15
C ASN A 446 -4.85 -13.64 2.88
N LEU A 447 -6.13 -13.81 3.19
CA LEU A 447 -6.96 -12.79 3.82
C LEU A 447 -7.37 -13.23 5.23
N GLU A 448 -7.69 -12.27 6.06
CA GLU A 448 -8.15 -12.48 7.42
C GLU A 448 -9.34 -11.55 7.70
N VAL A 449 -10.40 -12.12 8.28
CA VAL A 449 -11.48 -11.34 8.89
C VAL A 449 -11.08 -11.03 10.33
N PHE A 450 -11.11 -9.78 10.75
CA PHE A 450 -10.71 -9.41 12.11
C PHE A 450 -11.73 -8.48 12.76
N ARG A 451 -11.86 -8.56 14.08
CA ARG A 451 -12.71 -7.64 14.85
C ARG A 451 -12.02 -6.29 14.99
N SER A 452 -12.68 -5.23 14.51
CA SER A 452 -12.23 -3.85 14.70
C SER A 452 -12.84 -3.25 15.96
N ALA A 453 -12.23 -2.18 16.48
CA ALA A 453 -12.68 -1.55 17.73
C ALA A 453 -14.09 -0.94 17.66
N LYS A 454 -14.52 -0.41 16.49
CA LYS A 454 -15.77 0.38 16.37
C LYS A 454 -16.60 0.12 15.11
N LYS A 455 -16.13 -0.72 14.18
CA LYS A 455 -16.81 -0.98 12.90
C LYS A 455 -17.32 -2.43 12.79
N GLY A 456 -17.24 -3.20 13.87
CA GLY A 456 -17.52 -4.62 13.84
C GLY A 456 -16.42 -5.39 13.10
N TRP A 457 -16.82 -6.34 12.25
CA TRP A 457 -15.88 -7.14 11.45
C TRP A 457 -15.24 -6.34 10.32
N ALA A 458 -14.00 -6.67 9.99
CA ALA A 458 -13.20 -6.02 8.97
C ALA A 458 -12.37 -7.07 8.21
N VAL A 459 -11.81 -6.71 7.05
CA VAL A 459 -10.93 -7.58 6.27
C VAL A 459 -9.56 -6.96 6.12
N ARG A 460 -8.50 -7.76 6.25
CA ARG A 460 -7.11 -7.37 5.92
C ARG A 460 -6.40 -8.48 5.15
N SER A 461 -5.28 -8.15 4.51
CA SER A 461 -4.45 -9.11 3.77
C SER A 461 -3.17 -9.41 4.52
N TRP A 462 -2.68 -10.65 4.50
CA TRP A 462 -1.32 -10.98 4.96
C TRP A 462 -0.28 -10.82 3.86
N ASP A 463 -0.73 -10.81 2.61
CA ASP A 463 0.10 -10.61 1.43
C ASP A 463 0.09 -9.13 1.00
N TYR A 464 1.11 -8.73 0.26
CA TYR A 464 1.04 -7.48 -0.51
C TYR A 464 0.04 -7.62 -1.66
N ILE A 465 -0.81 -6.62 -1.85
CA ILE A 465 -1.77 -6.57 -2.98
C ILE A 465 -1.33 -5.48 -3.96
N PRO A 466 -0.92 -5.83 -5.20
CA PRO A 466 -0.61 -4.84 -6.22
C PRO A 466 -1.84 -4.03 -6.66
N ALA A 467 -1.65 -2.75 -6.95
CA ALA A 467 -2.68 -1.90 -7.52
C ALA A 467 -3.25 -2.48 -8.82
N GLY A 468 -4.57 -2.51 -8.97
CA GLY A 468 -5.28 -3.12 -10.10
C GLY A 468 -5.49 -4.63 -9.95
N SER A 469 -5.03 -5.29 -8.88
CA SER A 469 -5.40 -6.69 -8.63
C SER A 469 -6.86 -6.81 -8.18
N PRO A 470 -7.63 -7.80 -8.70
CA PRO A 470 -8.96 -8.10 -8.17
C PRO A 470 -8.84 -8.69 -6.77
N VAL A 471 -9.68 -8.22 -5.85
CA VAL A 471 -9.77 -8.74 -4.48
C VAL A 471 -10.91 -9.76 -4.41
N CYS A 472 -12.13 -9.37 -4.76
CA CYS A 472 -13.29 -10.25 -4.81
C CYS A 472 -14.44 -9.66 -5.64
N GLU A 473 -15.37 -10.51 -6.02
CA GLU A 473 -16.72 -10.11 -6.41
C GLU A 473 -17.60 -9.96 -5.16
N TYR A 474 -18.52 -9.01 -5.14
CA TYR A 474 -19.53 -8.90 -4.09
C TYR A 474 -20.62 -9.94 -4.33
N ILE A 475 -20.61 -11.03 -3.56
CA ILE A 475 -21.52 -12.17 -3.77
C ILE A 475 -22.60 -12.19 -2.70
N GLY A 476 -23.84 -12.37 -3.13
CA GLY A 476 -25.02 -12.56 -2.30
C GLY A 476 -26.21 -13.05 -3.13
N VAL A 477 -27.41 -12.75 -2.67
CA VAL A 477 -28.66 -12.99 -3.39
C VAL A 477 -28.99 -11.76 -4.23
N LEU A 478 -29.05 -11.93 -5.55
CA LEU A 478 -29.47 -10.90 -6.49
C LEU A 478 -30.99 -10.71 -6.38
N ARG A 479 -31.42 -9.50 -6.03
CA ARG A 479 -32.84 -9.13 -5.84
C ARG A 479 -33.18 -7.87 -6.62
N ARG A 480 -34.47 -7.64 -6.85
CA ARG A 480 -34.94 -6.30 -7.23
C ARG A 480 -34.93 -5.42 -5.99
N THR A 481 -34.49 -4.18 -6.12
CA THR A 481 -34.41 -3.23 -4.98
C THR A 481 -35.79 -3.01 -4.34
N ALA A 482 -36.85 -3.02 -5.15
CA ALA A 482 -38.24 -2.92 -4.67
C ALA A 482 -38.73 -4.13 -3.84
N ASP A 483 -38.06 -5.28 -3.93
CA ASP A 483 -38.42 -6.50 -3.19
C ASP A 483 -37.67 -6.62 -1.84
N VAL A 484 -36.84 -5.64 -1.50
CA VAL A 484 -36.05 -5.65 -0.25
C VAL A 484 -36.76 -4.83 0.80
N ASP A 485 -37.05 -5.44 1.95
CA ASP A 485 -37.67 -4.75 3.08
C ASP A 485 -36.74 -3.68 3.64
N THR A 486 -37.03 -2.42 3.33
CA THR A 486 -36.36 -1.23 3.90
C THR A 486 -36.56 -1.08 5.41
N ILE A 487 -37.46 -1.87 5.98
CA ILE A 487 -37.73 -1.95 7.43
C ILE A 487 -36.70 -2.84 8.14
N SER A 488 -36.05 -3.76 7.43
CA SER A 488 -34.99 -4.58 8.02
C SER A 488 -33.70 -3.76 8.16
N ASP A 489 -33.05 -3.78 9.34
CA ASP A 489 -31.71 -3.19 9.57
C ASP A 489 -30.61 -4.01 8.85
N ASN A 490 -30.82 -4.39 7.59
CA ASN A 490 -29.87 -5.16 6.80
C ASN A 490 -28.78 -4.22 6.23
N GLU A 491 -27.61 -4.23 6.85
CA GLU A 491 -26.46 -3.40 6.48
C GLU A 491 -25.63 -3.97 5.31
N TYR A 492 -26.04 -5.10 4.70
CA TYR A 492 -25.25 -5.86 3.72
C TYR A 492 -25.85 -5.87 2.31
N ILE A 493 -26.55 -4.80 1.93
CA ILE A 493 -27.11 -4.61 0.60
C ILE A 493 -26.17 -3.75 -0.24
N PHE A 494 -25.89 -4.21 -1.46
CA PHE A 494 -25.13 -3.47 -2.44
C PHE A 494 -26.00 -3.18 -3.68
N GLU A 495 -26.34 -1.92 -3.91
CA GLU A 495 -27.08 -1.50 -5.12
C GLU A 495 -26.19 -1.58 -6.37
N ILE A 496 -26.71 -2.19 -7.44
CA ILE A 496 -25.97 -2.32 -8.71
C ILE A 496 -26.21 -1.06 -9.54
N ASP A 497 -25.32 -0.09 -9.39
CA ASP A 497 -25.32 1.12 -10.20
C ASP A 497 -23.95 1.33 -10.88
N CYS A 498 -23.88 0.89 -12.14
CA CYS A 498 -22.68 1.07 -12.96
C CYS A 498 -22.49 2.51 -13.46
N GLN A 499 -23.51 3.38 -13.34
CA GLN A 499 -23.42 4.79 -13.68
C GLN A 499 -22.88 5.62 -12.49
N GLN A 500 -22.94 5.09 -11.26
CA GLN A 500 -22.54 5.79 -10.03
C GLN A 500 -21.05 5.89 -9.71
N THR A 501 -20.13 5.38 -10.53
CA THR A 501 -18.69 5.50 -10.18
C THR A 501 -17.78 5.70 -11.38
N MET A 502 -17.85 6.85 -12.06
CA MET A 502 -16.83 7.25 -13.04
C MET A 502 -16.46 8.73 -13.01
N LEU A 503 -16.14 9.25 -11.82
CA LEU A 503 -15.25 10.42 -11.67
C LEU A 503 -13.84 9.97 -11.22
N GLY A 504 -13.36 8.86 -11.77
CA GLY A 504 -12.07 8.26 -11.46
C GLY A 504 -11.96 7.69 -10.03
N LEU A 505 -10.72 7.45 -9.59
CA LEU A 505 -10.37 6.90 -8.26
C LEU A 505 -10.56 7.91 -7.10
N GLY A 506 -11.37 8.96 -7.28
CA GLY A 506 -11.47 10.13 -6.38
C GLY A 506 -12.69 10.18 -5.44
N GLY A 507 -13.52 9.13 -5.43
CA GLY A 507 -14.74 9.03 -4.61
C GLY A 507 -15.96 8.63 -5.44
N ARG A 508 -17.03 8.16 -4.77
CA ARG A 508 -18.34 7.94 -5.40
C ARG A 508 -19.16 9.23 -5.38
N GLN A 509 -19.62 9.69 -6.54
CA GLN A 509 -20.61 10.79 -6.66
C GLN A 509 -21.65 10.42 -7.72
N ARG A 510 -22.93 10.60 -7.39
CA ARG A 510 -24.07 10.50 -8.32
C ARG A 510 -23.98 11.64 -9.34
N ARG A 511 -23.98 11.35 -10.65
CA ARG A 511 -23.91 12.40 -11.69
C ARG A 511 -25.25 13.15 -11.79
N LEU A 512 -25.20 14.49 -11.81
CA LEU A 512 -26.15 15.28 -12.61
C LEU A 512 -25.68 15.20 -14.08
N ARG A 513 -26.60 14.87 -14.98
CA ARG A 513 -26.35 14.45 -16.38
C ARG A 513 -25.54 15.48 -17.18
N ASP A 514 -24.62 15.00 -18.03
CA ASP A 514 -24.21 15.63 -19.31
C ASP A 514 -23.23 14.72 -20.08
N VAL A 515 -23.69 13.63 -20.70
CA VAL A 515 -23.06 13.05 -21.92
C VAL A 515 -24.10 12.27 -22.72
N ALA A 516 -24.18 12.55 -24.03
CA ALA A 516 -25.07 11.91 -24.99
C ALA A 516 -24.72 10.43 -25.24
N VAL A 517 -25.68 9.54 -24.99
CA VAL A 517 -25.71 8.17 -25.51
C VAL A 517 -26.40 8.21 -26.88
N PRO A 518 -25.97 7.43 -27.90
CA PRO A 518 -26.67 7.39 -29.18
C PRO A 518 -28.07 6.81 -28.97
N MET A 519 -29.09 7.66 -29.03
CA MET A 519 -30.49 7.26 -29.05
C MET A 519 -30.76 6.45 -30.32
N ASN A 520 -31.37 5.28 -30.16
CA ASN A 520 -32.12 4.65 -31.23
C ASN A 520 -33.56 4.43 -30.73
N ASN A 521 -34.42 5.34 -31.19
CA ASN A 521 -35.88 5.35 -31.36
C ASN A 521 -36.83 4.76 -30.30
N GLY A 522 -37.66 5.65 -29.75
CA GLY A 522 -39.03 5.36 -29.32
C GLY A 522 -39.45 5.94 -27.97
N VAL A 523 -39.41 7.27 -27.79
CA VAL A 523 -39.89 7.92 -26.55
C VAL A 523 -41.35 8.33 -26.71
N SER A 524 -42.23 7.74 -25.90
CA SER A 524 -43.40 8.42 -25.33
C SER A 524 -43.13 8.67 -23.84
N GLN A 525 -43.35 9.91 -23.43
CA GLN A 525 -43.06 10.49 -22.11
C GLN A 525 -43.81 9.79 -20.96
N SER A 526 -43.16 9.64 -19.79
CA SER A 526 -43.64 10.15 -18.49
C SER A 526 -42.83 9.63 -17.29
N SER A 527 -42.79 10.47 -16.24
CA SER A 527 -42.39 10.25 -14.84
C SER A 527 -40.93 10.48 -14.44
N GLU A 528 -40.79 11.32 -13.41
CA GLU A 528 -39.57 11.81 -12.78
C GLU A 528 -38.94 10.79 -11.80
N ASP A 529 -39.16 9.47 -12.01
CA ASP A 529 -38.74 8.37 -11.12
C ASP A 529 -37.49 7.58 -11.61
N GLU A 530 -36.85 8.02 -12.69
CA GLU A 530 -35.84 7.25 -13.44
C GLU A 530 -34.39 7.33 -12.90
N ASN A 531 -34.17 7.09 -11.59
CA ASN A 531 -32.81 7.19 -11.04
C ASN A 531 -32.50 6.31 -9.81
N VAL A 532 -33.35 5.31 -9.50
CA VAL A 532 -33.10 4.32 -8.43
C VAL A 532 -32.59 3.02 -9.07
N PRO A 533 -31.51 2.41 -8.57
CA PRO A 533 -31.02 1.13 -9.09
C PRO A 533 -32.10 0.05 -9.01
N GLU A 534 -32.40 -0.62 -10.14
CA GLU A 534 -33.47 -1.64 -10.22
C GLU A 534 -33.11 -2.92 -9.45
N PHE A 535 -31.81 -3.24 -9.35
CA PHE A 535 -31.32 -4.46 -8.72
C PHE A 535 -30.25 -4.19 -7.67
N CYS A 536 -30.17 -5.09 -6.70
CA CYS A 536 -29.18 -5.08 -5.64
C CYS A 536 -28.69 -6.50 -5.33
N ILE A 537 -27.54 -6.60 -4.66
CA ILE A 537 -26.98 -7.83 -4.13
C ILE A 537 -27.14 -7.80 -2.61
N ASP A 538 -27.95 -8.70 -2.08
CA ASP A 538 -28.21 -8.86 -0.65
C ASP A 538 -27.32 -9.96 -0.07
N ALA A 539 -26.34 -9.55 0.75
CA ALA A 539 -25.43 -10.45 1.46
C ALA A 539 -25.75 -10.56 2.97
N GLY A 540 -26.99 -10.23 3.38
CA GLY A 540 -27.42 -10.24 4.78
C GLY A 540 -27.25 -11.61 5.41
N SER A 541 -27.90 -12.63 4.84
CA SER A 541 -27.90 -14.01 5.35
C SER A 541 -27.00 -14.97 4.56
N THR A 542 -26.66 -14.65 3.30
CA THR A 542 -25.88 -15.53 2.42
C THR A 542 -24.99 -14.70 1.51
N GLY A 543 -23.68 -14.95 1.52
CA GLY A 543 -22.72 -14.18 0.72
C GLY A 543 -21.29 -14.67 0.87
N ASN A 544 -20.33 -14.03 0.22
CA ASN A 544 -18.91 -14.31 0.43
C ASN A 544 -18.28 -13.33 1.43
N PHE A 545 -16.95 -13.33 1.55
CA PHE A 545 -16.24 -12.44 2.47
C PHE A 545 -16.36 -10.94 2.14
N ALA A 546 -16.81 -10.55 0.94
CA ALA A 546 -16.91 -9.15 0.53
C ALA A 546 -17.81 -8.33 1.47
N ARG A 547 -18.82 -8.97 2.07
CA ARG A 547 -19.73 -8.37 3.06
C ARG A 547 -19.05 -7.81 4.31
N PHE A 548 -17.83 -8.27 4.62
CA PHE A 548 -17.06 -7.82 5.79
C PHE A 548 -16.10 -6.66 5.47
N ILE A 549 -16.04 -6.20 4.22
CA ILE A 549 -15.16 -5.11 3.80
C ILE A 549 -15.82 -3.77 4.14
N ASN A 550 -15.17 -3.00 5.03
CA ASN A 550 -15.72 -1.77 5.57
C ASN A 550 -15.60 -0.56 4.64
N HIS A 551 -16.34 0.48 5.00
CA HIS A 551 -16.22 1.80 4.42
C HIS A 551 -14.92 2.52 4.85
N SER A 552 -14.33 3.28 3.92
CA SER A 552 -13.41 4.37 4.23
C SER A 552 -13.66 5.59 3.34
N CYS A 553 -13.49 6.80 3.89
CA CYS A 553 -13.47 8.05 3.12
C CYS A 553 -12.17 8.22 2.31
N GLU A 554 -11.11 7.49 2.66
CA GLU A 554 -9.88 7.35 1.90
C GLU A 554 -9.63 5.86 1.64
N PRO A 555 -10.36 5.26 0.68
CA PRO A 555 -10.33 3.82 0.45
C PRO A 555 -9.09 3.39 -0.33
N ASN A 556 -8.66 2.15 -0.09
CA ASN A 556 -7.61 1.47 -0.86
C ASN A 556 -8.14 0.46 -1.88
N LEU A 557 -9.46 0.22 -1.90
CA LEU A 557 -10.18 -0.50 -2.94
C LEU A 557 -11.14 0.42 -3.69
N PHE A 558 -11.50 0.03 -4.91
CA PHE A 558 -12.58 0.64 -5.67
C PHE A 558 -13.47 -0.43 -6.31
N VAL A 559 -14.69 -0.03 -6.65
CA VAL A 559 -15.66 -0.90 -7.32
C VAL A 559 -15.59 -0.73 -8.83
N GLN A 560 -15.63 -1.85 -9.53
CA GLN A 560 -15.68 -1.95 -10.98
C GLN A 560 -16.86 -2.82 -11.39
N CYS A 561 -17.76 -2.30 -12.22
CA CYS A 561 -18.75 -3.12 -12.90
C CYS A 561 -18.11 -3.99 -13.97
N VAL A 562 -18.45 -5.27 -14.00
CA VAL A 562 -17.93 -6.25 -14.96
C VAL A 562 -19.08 -7.02 -15.62
N LEU A 563 -19.06 -7.09 -16.94
CA LEU A 563 -19.96 -7.93 -17.73
C LEU A 563 -19.20 -9.11 -18.33
N SER A 564 -19.76 -10.31 -18.24
CA SER A 564 -19.15 -11.52 -18.81
C SER A 564 -20.19 -12.47 -19.41
N SER A 565 -21.18 -12.91 -18.62
CA SER A 565 -22.23 -13.85 -19.03
C SER A 565 -23.30 -13.22 -19.92
N HIS A 566 -23.65 -11.96 -19.68
CA HIS A 566 -24.64 -11.17 -20.43
C HIS A 566 -24.14 -9.74 -20.68
N GLN A 567 -24.97 -8.91 -21.35
CA GLN A 567 -24.68 -7.50 -21.64
C GLN A 567 -25.58 -6.49 -20.91
N ASP A 568 -26.52 -6.96 -20.09
CA ASP A 568 -27.37 -6.06 -19.29
C ASP A 568 -26.57 -5.42 -18.14
N LEU A 569 -26.39 -4.09 -18.20
CA LEU A 569 -25.63 -3.31 -17.21
C LEU A 569 -26.29 -3.29 -15.83
N ARG A 570 -27.62 -3.41 -15.76
CA ARG A 570 -28.37 -3.37 -14.49
C ARG A 570 -28.09 -4.57 -13.60
N LEU A 571 -27.53 -5.63 -14.18
CA LEU A 571 -27.18 -6.89 -13.54
C LEU A 571 -25.67 -7.16 -13.59
N ALA A 572 -24.85 -6.12 -13.78
CA ALA A 572 -23.41 -6.29 -13.85
C ALA A 572 -22.85 -6.90 -12.56
N ARG A 573 -21.77 -7.67 -12.70
CA ARG A 573 -21.01 -8.18 -11.56
C ARG A 573 -20.30 -7.01 -10.89
N VAL A 574 -20.37 -6.94 -9.57
CA VAL A 574 -19.71 -5.92 -8.75
C VAL A 574 -18.39 -6.48 -8.27
N VAL A 575 -17.27 -5.97 -8.79
CA VAL A 575 -15.93 -6.49 -8.45
C VAL A 575 -15.10 -5.41 -7.75
N LEU A 576 -14.50 -5.76 -6.62
CA LEU A 576 -13.57 -4.92 -5.87
C LEU A 576 -12.14 -5.13 -6.39
N PHE A 577 -11.49 -4.04 -6.77
CA PHE A 577 -10.08 -4.00 -7.18
C PHE A 577 -9.26 -3.13 -6.24
N ALA A 578 -7.99 -3.48 -6.05
CA ALA A 578 -7.06 -2.62 -5.34
C ALA A 578 -6.83 -1.31 -6.12
N ALA A 579 -7.09 -0.17 -5.48
CA ALA A 579 -6.76 1.15 -6.04
C ALA A 579 -5.28 1.46 -5.86
N ASP A 580 -4.69 0.98 -4.77
CA ASP A 580 -3.30 1.23 -4.35
C ASP A 580 -2.49 -0.06 -4.26
N ASN A 581 -1.19 0.08 -4.08
CA ASN A 581 -0.36 -1.03 -3.62
C ASN A 581 -0.54 -1.17 -2.11
N ILE A 582 -1.18 -2.25 -1.68
CA ILE A 582 -1.60 -2.44 -0.29
C ILE A 582 -0.56 -3.32 0.42
N SER A 583 -0.11 -2.85 1.58
CA SER A 583 0.80 -3.60 2.45
C SER A 583 0.06 -4.64 3.31
N PRO A 584 0.75 -5.70 3.75
CA PRO A 584 0.22 -6.62 4.74
C PRO A 584 -0.37 -5.90 5.95
N LEU A 585 -1.48 -6.44 6.40
CA LEU A 585 -2.29 -6.08 7.57
C LEU A 585 -2.95 -4.71 7.53
N GLN A 586 -2.84 -3.98 6.41
CA GLN A 586 -3.71 -2.86 6.13
C GLN A 586 -5.15 -3.36 5.92
N GLU A 587 -6.11 -2.70 6.56
CA GLU A 587 -7.52 -2.97 6.37
C GLU A 587 -7.93 -2.65 4.93
N LEU A 588 -8.66 -3.56 4.30
CA LEU A 588 -9.23 -3.39 2.98
C LEU A 588 -10.53 -2.61 3.10
N THR A 589 -10.66 -1.51 2.36
CA THR A 589 -11.83 -0.62 2.44
C THR A 589 -12.20 -0.04 1.08
N TYR A 590 -13.50 0.19 0.85
CA TYR A 590 -14.01 0.94 -0.30
C TYR A 590 -14.94 2.08 0.14
N ASP A 591 -15.15 3.07 -0.72
CA ASP A 591 -16.16 4.10 -0.46
C ASP A 591 -17.55 3.52 -0.72
N TYR A 592 -18.44 3.52 0.29
CA TYR A 592 -19.80 3.01 0.15
C TYR A 592 -20.65 3.96 -0.71
N GLY A 593 -20.28 5.25 -0.79
CA GLY A 593 -20.91 6.20 -1.69
C GLY A 593 -22.31 6.62 -1.32
N TYR A 594 -22.79 6.32 -0.11
CA TYR A 594 -24.04 6.89 0.38
C TYR A 594 -23.94 8.41 0.36
N ALA A 595 -25.01 9.06 -0.13
CA ALA A 595 -25.19 10.49 0.00
C ALA A 595 -25.54 10.82 1.46
N LEU A 596 -25.13 11.99 1.94
CA LEU A 596 -25.55 12.44 3.27
C LEU A 596 -27.05 12.65 3.28
N ASP A 597 -27.67 12.27 4.40
CA ASP A 597 -29.11 12.42 4.63
C ASP A 597 -29.98 11.59 3.66
N SER A 598 -29.41 10.53 3.05
CA SER A 598 -30.13 9.69 2.09
C SER A 598 -31.03 8.63 2.73
N VAL A 599 -30.81 8.32 4.02
CA VAL A 599 -31.56 7.26 4.73
C VAL A 599 -32.57 7.90 5.66
N HIS A 600 -33.83 7.50 5.54
CA HIS A 600 -34.93 7.96 6.38
C HIS A 600 -35.43 6.80 7.23
N GLY A 601 -35.69 7.06 8.52
CA GLY A 601 -36.30 6.10 9.43
C GLY A 601 -37.80 5.93 9.17
N PRO A 602 -38.44 4.94 9.82
CA PRO A 602 -39.89 4.70 9.69
C PRO A 602 -40.75 5.90 10.11
N ASP A 603 -40.21 6.81 10.91
CA ASP A 603 -40.84 8.06 11.35
C ASP A 603 -40.67 9.23 10.36
N GLY A 604 -40.05 8.97 9.19
CA GLY A 604 -39.77 9.97 8.17
C GLY A 604 -38.59 10.90 8.48
N LYS A 605 -37.86 10.69 9.59
CA LYS A 605 -36.68 11.49 9.92
C LYS A 605 -35.41 10.92 9.32
N VAL A 606 -34.46 11.78 9.02
CA VAL A 606 -33.14 11.36 8.55
C VAL A 606 -32.44 10.51 9.61
N LYS A 607 -32.13 9.25 9.27
CA LYS A 607 -31.31 8.35 10.07
C LYS A 607 -29.85 8.66 9.75
N GLN A 608 -29.03 8.90 10.77
CA GLN A 608 -27.61 9.20 10.60
C GLN A 608 -26.76 8.06 11.12
N LEU A 609 -25.67 7.74 10.42
CA LEU A 609 -24.69 6.77 10.90
C LEU A 609 -23.29 7.38 10.91
N THR A 610 -22.63 7.38 12.07
CA THR A 610 -21.29 7.96 12.24
C THR A 610 -20.23 7.13 11.50
N CYS A 611 -19.29 7.82 10.84
CA CYS A 611 -18.14 7.20 10.18
C CYS A 611 -16.95 7.09 11.12
N TYR A 612 -16.46 5.86 11.33
CA TYR A 612 -15.28 5.54 12.13
C TYR A 612 -14.08 5.06 11.29
N CYS A 613 -13.98 5.48 10.02
CA CYS A 613 -12.89 5.03 9.15
C CYS A 613 -11.49 5.49 9.58
N GLY A 614 -11.40 6.52 10.42
CA GLY A 614 -10.12 7.05 10.90
C GLY A 614 -9.33 7.89 9.88
N ALA A 615 -9.81 7.99 8.63
CA ALA A 615 -9.20 8.83 7.61
C ALA A 615 -9.14 10.29 8.08
N LEU A 616 -8.04 10.96 7.74
CA LEU A 616 -7.82 12.36 8.14
C LEU A 616 -8.93 13.26 7.55
N ASN A 617 -9.42 12.97 6.34
CA ASN A 617 -10.48 13.71 5.62
C ASN A 617 -11.86 13.09 5.83
N CYS A 618 -12.03 12.31 6.89
CA CYS A 618 -13.29 11.62 7.14
C CYS A 618 -14.47 12.60 7.13
N ARG A 619 -15.47 12.32 6.28
CA ARG A 619 -16.73 13.08 6.18
C ARG A 619 -17.64 12.93 7.40
N LYS A 620 -17.16 12.23 8.44
CA LYS A 620 -17.76 11.97 9.75
C LYS A 620 -19.06 11.14 9.74
N ARG A 621 -19.69 10.93 8.59
CA ARG A 621 -20.92 10.16 8.43
C ARG A 621 -20.84 9.15 7.29
N LEU A 622 -21.44 7.98 7.48
CA LEU A 622 -21.74 7.06 6.38
C LEU A 622 -22.93 7.61 5.59
N TYR A 623 -24.04 7.91 6.27
CA TYR A 623 -25.23 8.55 5.71
C TYR A 623 -25.90 9.50 6.71
#